data_AF-A0A4Q1HKM5-F1
#
_entry.id   AF-A0A4Q1HKM5-F1
#
_cell.length_a   1.000
_cell.length_b   1.000
_cell.length_c   1.000
_cell.angle_alpha   90.00
_cell.angle_beta   90.00
_cell.angle_gamma   90.00
#
_symmetry.space_group_name_H-M   'P 1'
#
loop_
_entity.id
_entity.type
_entity.pdbx_description
1 polymer ?
#
loop_
_entity_poly.entity_id
_entity_poly.type
_entity_poly.pdbx_seq_one_letter_code
_entity_poly.pdbx_strand_id
1 'polypeptide(L)'
;MEIISTRRQDIVGGMALHTTLDGEPIRAYAVISAPDLNAIAHIVPPEEVEAGGEIHATAVTDPDSAEGQVADVLDNINPNDIAVFLCANEAAYAAALAQLGLRDD
;
A
#
# COMPACT_ATOMS: atom_id res chain seq x y z
N MET A 1 5.93 -14.50 -7.80
CA MET A 1 4.92 -13.77 -7.04
C MET A 1 3.97 -13.16 -8.04
N GLU A 2 2.73 -13.63 -8.06
CA GLU A 2 1.67 -12.97 -8.84
C GLU A 2 1.04 -11.91 -7.94
N ILE A 3 1.19 -10.64 -8.32
CA ILE A 3 0.63 -9.49 -7.61
C ILE A 3 -0.39 -8.86 -8.53
N ILE A 4 -1.65 -8.84 -8.09
CA ILE A 4 -2.73 -8.22 -8.84
C ILE A 4 -3.38 -7.20 -7.92
N SER A 5 -3.27 -5.92 -8.27
CA SER A 5 -3.97 -4.87 -7.55
C SER A 5 -5.13 -4.33 -8.36
N THR A 6 -6.25 -4.14 -7.67
CA THR A 6 -7.45 -3.50 -8.19
C THR A 6 -7.76 -2.27 -7.37
N ARG A 7 -8.03 -1.15 -8.04
CA ARG A 7 -8.48 0.08 -7.38
C ARG A 7 -9.78 -0.20 -6.63
N ARG A 8 -9.79 0.05 -5.33
CA ARG A 8 -10.96 -0.11 -4.46
C ARG A 8 -11.69 1.21 -4.26
N GLN A 9 -10.95 2.25 -3.91
CA GLN A 9 -11.50 3.58 -3.64
C GLN A 9 -10.40 4.66 -3.71
N ASP A 10 -10.75 5.85 -4.17
CA ASP A 10 -9.89 7.04 -4.05
C ASP A 10 -10.00 7.64 -2.64
N ILE A 11 -8.86 7.93 -2.02
CA ILE A 11 -8.77 8.53 -0.69
C ILE A 11 -8.06 9.87 -0.77
N VAL A 12 -8.17 10.69 0.29
CA VAL A 12 -7.51 12.00 0.30
C VAL A 12 -6.00 11.81 0.25
N GLY A 13 -5.38 12.27 -0.84
CA GLY A 13 -3.93 12.17 -1.04
C GLY A 13 -3.46 10.81 -1.57
N GLY A 14 -4.35 9.91 -2.01
CA GLY A 14 -3.93 8.64 -2.60
C GLY A 14 -5.05 7.70 -2.97
N MET A 15 -4.77 6.39 -2.91
CA MET A 15 -5.65 5.35 -3.41
C MET A 15 -5.62 4.11 -2.52
N ALA A 16 -6.81 3.62 -2.19
CA ALA A 16 -7.00 2.32 -1.57
C ALA A 16 -7.12 1.26 -2.68
N LEU A 17 -6.33 0.20 -2.52
CA LEU A 17 -6.14 -0.90 -3.46
C LEU A 17 -6.46 -2.21 -2.75
N HIS A 18 -7.14 -3.08 -3.48
CA HIS A 18 -7.24 -4.48 -3.09
C HIS A 18 -6.17 -5.24 -3.86
N THR A 19 -5.18 -5.76 -3.14
CA THR A 19 -4.05 -6.46 -3.74
C THR A 19 -4.16 -7.94 -3.40
N THR A 20 -4.07 -8.79 -4.41
CA THR A 20 -4.03 -10.24 -4.24
C THR A 20 -2.60 -10.71 -4.48
N LEU A 21 -1.98 -11.29 -3.46
CA LEU A 21 -0.65 -11.89 -3.50
C LEU A 21 -0.78 -13.40 -3.58
N ASP A 22 -0.43 -14.00 -4.72
CA ASP A 22 -0.45 -15.47 -4.91
C ASP A 22 -1.78 -16.15 -4.49
N GLY A 23 -2.91 -15.42 -4.64
CA GLY A 23 -4.26 -15.88 -4.27
C GLY A 23 -4.75 -15.41 -2.89
N GLU A 24 -3.90 -14.76 -2.11
CA GLU A 24 -4.21 -14.25 -0.78
C GLU A 24 -4.56 -12.76 -0.83
N PRO A 25 -5.75 -12.35 -0.37
CA PRO A 25 -6.14 -10.95 -0.41
C PRO A 25 -5.49 -10.16 0.72
N ILE A 26 -4.90 -9.03 0.36
CA ILE A 26 -4.40 -8.01 1.26
C ILE A 26 -4.97 -6.64 0.87
N ARG A 27 -4.82 -5.68 1.77
CA ARG A 27 -5.30 -4.31 1.57
C ARG A 27 -4.11 -3.40 1.45
N ALA A 28 -3.95 -2.76 0.31
CA ALA A 28 -2.85 -1.84 0.08
C ALA A 28 -3.36 -0.40 -0.01
N TYR A 29 -2.67 0.53 0.63
CA TYR A 29 -2.97 1.94 0.57
C TYR A 29 -1.71 2.65 0.10
N ALA A 30 -1.78 3.29 -1.07
CA ALA A 30 -0.70 4.13 -1.54
C ALA A 30 -1.14 5.59 -1.40
N VAL A 31 -0.32 6.44 -0.77
CA VAL A 31 -0.62 7.87 -0.64
C VAL A 31 0.61 8.71 -0.88
N ILE A 32 0.43 9.91 -1.40
CA ILE A 32 1.47 10.94 -1.47
C ILE A 32 1.36 11.78 -0.21
N SER A 33 2.27 11.57 0.72
CA SER A 33 2.31 12.30 1.98
C SER A 33 3.74 12.36 2.52
N ALA A 34 3.96 13.22 3.51
CA ALA A 34 5.15 13.11 4.33
C ALA A 34 5.21 11.69 4.94
N PRO A 35 6.41 11.12 5.13
CA PRO A 35 6.60 9.82 5.77
C PRO A 35 6.29 9.92 7.28
N ASP A 36 5.03 10.19 7.60
CA ASP A 36 4.52 10.44 8.94
C ASP A 36 3.55 9.31 9.33
N LEU A 37 3.94 8.53 10.34
CA LEU A 37 3.13 7.41 10.82
C LEU A 37 1.80 7.88 11.43
N ASN A 38 1.67 9.13 11.88
CA ASN A 38 0.39 9.64 12.37
C ASN A 38 -0.63 9.79 11.24
N ALA A 39 -0.18 10.00 9.99
CA ALA A 39 -1.07 10.07 8.85
C ALA A 39 -1.79 8.75 8.59
N ILE A 40 -1.19 7.61 8.97
CA ILE A 40 -1.76 6.27 8.78
C ILE A 40 -3.14 6.16 9.44
N ALA A 41 -3.31 6.70 10.65
CA ALA A 41 -4.58 6.67 11.37
C ALA A 41 -5.71 7.44 10.66
N HIS A 42 -5.36 8.35 9.75
CA HIS A 42 -6.31 9.07 8.91
C HIS A 42 -6.54 8.40 7.55
N ILE A 43 -5.66 7.48 7.14
CA ILE A 43 -5.68 6.76 5.87
C ILE A 43 -6.40 5.42 6.03
N VAL A 44 -6.01 4.66 7.04
CA VAL A 44 -6.56 3.34 7.36
C VAL A 44 -7.74 3.53 8.30
N PRO A 45 -8.96 3.17 7.88
CA PRO A 45 -10.11 3.29 8.75
C PRO A 45 -10.00 2.28 9.91
N PRO A 46 -10.46 2.64 11.12
CA PRO A 46 -10.29 1.81 12.31
C PRO A 46 -10.99 0.45 12.17
N GLU A 47 -12.07 0.37 11.40
CA GLU A 47 -12.80 -0.87 11.12
C GLU A 47 -11.92 -1.96 10.50
N GLU A 48 -10.90 -1.58 9.71
CA GLU A 48 -10.00 -2.54 9.06
C GLU A 48 -8.99 -3.12 10.05
N VAL A 49 -8.55 -2.30 11.01
CA VAL A 49 -7.68 -2.73 12.12
C VAL A 49 -8.47 -3.59 13.10
N GLU A 50 -9.71 -3.20 13.39
CA GLU A 50 -10.64 -3.97 14.24
C GLU A 50 -11.04 -5.31 13.61
N ALA A 51 -11.04 -5.41 12.27
CA ALA A 51 -11.24 -6.67 11.56
C ALA A 51 -10.08 -7.67 11.72
N GLY A 52 -9.01 -7.29 12.43
CA GLY A 52 -7.88 -8.13 12.79
C GLY A 52 -6.70 -8.07 11.83
N GLY A 53 -6.65 -7.07 10.93
CA GLY A 53 -5.49 -6.84 10.07
C GLY A 53 -4.41 -6.01 10.77
N GLU A 54 -3.16 -6.45 10.69
CA GLU A 54 -2.01 -5.66 11.15
C GLU A 54 -1.64 -4.60 10.09
N ILE A 55 -1.21 -3.42 10.55
CA ILE A 55 -0.79 -2.35 9.66
C ILE A 55 0.71 -2.43 9.41
N HIS A 56 1.08 -2.74 8.17
CA HIS A 56 2.45 -2.72 7.66
C HIS A 56 2.67 -1.45 6.86
N ALA A 57 3.23 -0.42 7.49
CA ALA A 57 3.50 0.84 6.83
C ALA A 57 4.99 1.02 6.50
N THR A 58 5.26 1.53 5.29
CA THR A 58 6.61 1.91 4.86
C THR A 58 6.61 3.27 4.16
N ALA A 59 7.73 3.97 4.25
CA ALA A 59 7.93 5.29 3.69
C ALA A 59 8.76 5.20 2.40
N VAL A 60 8.15 5.49 1.26
CA VAL A 60 8.82 5.49 -0.04
C VAL A 60 9.27 6.90 -0.39
N THR A 61 10.53 7.22 -0.08
CA THR A 61 11.10 8.55 -0.37
C THR A 61 11.50 8.70 -1.83
N ASP A 62 11.95 7.62 -2.45
CA ASP A 62 12.57 7.62 -3.77
C ASP A 62 12.00 6.48 -4.64
N PRO A 63 11.74 6.73 -5.93
CA PRO A 63 11.20 5.73 -6.85
C PRO A 63 12.12 4.51 -7.02
N ASP A 64 13.44 4.71 -7.02
CA ASP A 64 14.42 3.62 -7.12
C ASP A 64 14.37 2.66 -5.91
N SER A 65 13.99 3.17 -4.73
CA SER A 65 13.84 2.36 -3.52
C SER A 65 12.41 1.82 -3.34
N ALA A 66 11.47 2.24 -4.19
CA ALA A 66 10.07 1.82 -4.10
C ALA A 66 9.92 0.32 -4.31
N GLU A 67 10.59 -0.26 -5.30
CA GLU A 67 10.55 -1.69 -5.58
C GLU A 67 11.00 -2.52 -4.37
N GLY A 68 12.17 -2.21 -3.81
CA GLY A 68 12.70 -2.93 -2.66
C GLY A 68 11.82 -2.79 -1.42
N GLN A 69 11.33 -1.58 -1.13
CA GLN A 69 10.50 -1.36 0.07
C GLN A 69 9.10 -1.95 -0.06
N VAL A 70 8.50 -1.89 -1.25
CA VAL A 70 7.21 -2.53 -1.51
C VAL A 70 7.37 -4.04 -1.40
N ALA A 71 8.37 -4.63 -2.06
CA ALA A 71 8.63 -6.06 -1.99
C ALA A 71 8.90 -6.54 -0.55
N ASP A 72 9.68 -5.80 0.24
CA ASP A 72 9.98 -6.16 1.63
C ASP A 72 8.72 -6.19 2.51
N VAL A 73 7.82 -5.21 2.34
CA VAL A 73 6.51 -5.22 3.01
C VAL A 73 5.66 -6.40 2.54
N LEU A 74 5.58 -6.64 1.23
CA LEU A 74 4.77 -7.72 0.67
C LEU A 74 5.31 -9.12 1.00
N ASP A 75 6.61 -9.26 1.27
CA ASP A 75 7.22 -10.53 1.70
C ASP A 75 6.94 -10.83 3.19
N ASN A 76 6.78 -9.78 4.00
CA ASN A 76 6.50 -9.88 5.45
C ASN A 76 5.02 -9.72 5.81
N ILE A 77 4.14 -9.43 4.86
CA ILE A 77 2.71 -9.20 5.13
C ILE A 77 1.95 -10.52 5.20
N ASN A 78 0.98 -10.62 6.12
CA ASN A 78 0.12 -11.78 6.19
C ASN A 78 -1.16 -11.57 5.35
N PRO A 79 -1.84 -12.66 4.95
CA PRO A 79 -3.19 -12.58 4.41
C PRO A 79 -4.11 -11.79 5.35
N ASN A 80 -4.91 -10.90 4.77
CA ASN A 80 -5.82 -9.97 5.46
C ASN A 80 -5.17 -8.76 6.16
N ASP A 81 -3.84 -8.62 6.14
CA ASP A 81 -3.19 -7.42 6.67
C ASP A 81 -3.33 -6.22 5.74
N ILE A 82 -2.86 -5.07 6.25
CA ILE A 82 -2.98 -3.76 5.65
C ILE A 82 -1.59 -3.19 5.35
N ALA A 83 -1.21 -3.15 4.08
CA ALA A 83 -0.01 -2.46 3.61
C ALA A 83 -0.29 -0.97 3.40
N VAL A 84 0.57 -0.09 3.92
CA VAL A 84 0.47 1.37 3.74
C VAL A 84 1.79 1.92 3.20
N PHE A 85 1.74 2.52 2.02
CA PHE A 85 2.89 3.09 1.33
C PHE A 85 2.79 4.62 1.34
N LEU A 86 3.57 5.23 2.23
CA LEU A 86 3.68 6.69 2.37
C LEU A 86 4.73 7.20 1.38
N CYS A 87 4.30 7.67 0.22
CA CYS A 87 5.17 8.11 -0.85
C CYS A 87 5.49 9.60 -0.70
N ALA A 88 6.78 9.97 -0.68
CA ALA A 88 7.18 11.35 -0.51
C ALA A 88 6.87 12.25 -1.72
N ASN A 89 6.72 11.66 -2.91
CA ASN A 89 6.46 12.36 -4.16
C ASN A 89 5.68 11.49 -5.15
N GLU A 90 5.21 12.11 -6.23
CA GLU A 90 4.44 11.45 -7.30
C GLU A 90 5.23 10.33 -8.00
N ALA A 91 6.56 10.46 -8.13
CA ALA A 91 7.38 9.45 -8.79
C ALA A 91 7.48 8.17 -7.95
N ALA A 92 7.73 8.30 -6.64
CA ALA A 92 7.70 7.22 -5.66
C ALA A 92 6.32 6.55 -5.62
N TYR A 93 5.26 7.34 -5.67
CA TYR A 93 3.88 6.84 -5.70
C TYR A 93 3.59 6.03 -6.96
N ALA A 94 3.91 6.54 -8.14
CA ALA A 94 3.75 5.82 -9.39
C ALA A 94 4.56 4.52 -9.41
N ALA A 95 5.80 4.55 -8.90
CA ALA A 95 6.64 3.36 -8.78
C ALA A 95 6.01 2.32 -7.84
N ALA A 96 5.51 2.72 -6.68
CA ALA A 96 4.85 1.82 -5.74
C ALA A 96 3.60 1.16 -6.34
N LEU A 97 2.76 1.94 -7.04
CA LEU A 97 1.57 1.41 -7.73
C LEU A 97 1.92 0.41 -8.83
N ALA A 98 2.99 0.67 -9.58
CA ALA A 98 3.46 -0.23 -10.63
C ALA A 98 3.92 -1.58 -10.04
N GLN A 99 4.59 -1.55 -8.89
CA GLN A 99 5.05 -2.74 -8.17
C GLN A 99 3.90 -3.55 -7.58
N LEU A 100 2.86 -2.87 -7.12
CA LEU A 100 1.62 -3.50 -6.68
C LEU A 100 0.84 -4.16 -7.85
N GLY A 101 1.27 -3.99 -9.11
CA GLY A 101 0.59 -4.60 -10.25
C GLY A 101 -0.80 -4.02 -10.46
N LEU A 102 -1.00 -2.72 -10.17
CA LEU A 102 -2.26 -2.03 -10.42
C LEU A 102 -2.59 -2.09 -11.91
N ARG A 103 -3.70 -2.75 -12.25
CA ARG A 103 -4.28 -2.71 -13.59
C ARG A 103 -5.27 -1.54 -13.64
N ASP A 104 -5.02 -0.60 -14.54
CA ASP A 104 -6.00 0.39 -14.97
C ASP A 104 -6.93 -0.34 -15.95
N ASP A 105 -8.08 -0.82 -15.47
CA ASP A 105 -9.13 -1.44 -16.30
C ASP A 105 -10.03 -0.36 -16.91
#